data_AF-A0A4S4H4E1-F1
#
_entry.id   AF-A0A4S4H4E1-F1
#
_cell.length_a   1.000
_cell.length_b   1.000
_cell.length_c   1.000
_cell.angle_alpha   90.00
_cell.angle_beta   90.00
_cell.angle_gamma   90.00
#
_symmetry.space_group_name_H-M   'P 1'
#
loop_
_entity.id
_entity.type
_entity.pdbx_description
1 polymer ?
#
loop_
_entity_poly.entity_id
_entity_poly.type
_entity_poly.pdbx_seq_one_letter_code
_entity_poly.pdbx_strand_id
1 'polypeptide(L)'
;MENYELKPIVSSILQFLEDTTGCYLKDLEGQISFKGSIGRYCNTKDLFTINNYIQSGDYEIAYEKEITFLKNLISEIRFSHRMDELVQDCEAVGNALLKAHHIFKEYVAWTAEEKIRFREYLFNNKFLKEEEKTEDFLNKFSYEWVDAAKKSVQSKLLQLYNFGKASNTTLSIGHTVPYSISDALCISDNINLCIGANKGENEDVCYARLALKIDRELAFSHFIITIQYKDRIWLVTDKPAMPNPQFRENSRNPYRWREEAFENIQLPYGLLDDIAEWRKESKAIAKENSSEVYIKSIRDFLPPASKILIKLIIEELIYNVIPMKQHNLKKIGFARETIKLLGAGNEQVADNNYFSQTNREANEERLNNIIYPTSTELIKIDPAKAVAQYVEAGELCTEDEVRKIALWSQKEEMRRHKQKLLNDAYTRERMRADEEELNKVLFDNIENLYEVIFSADTVYMCIEDEKAKCFGAPAGIAIFQIFDASLFKSSYSQQYLTNYHINKFRDMSHVANCIVCDCENPVNLQLKVFTYKELCGILRIKREQLPYTFQNYISNYYMPYCGNTILDNVNPEYMVCDPRSREHRNSYSIGVPLNKRCFNKLRKKYWKYEKSLVTINYGKGTLTIQKYQ
;
A
#
# COMPACT_ATOMS: atom_id res chain seq x y z
N MET A 1 4.86 1.84 49.12
CA MET A 1 5.61 3.04 48.68
C MET A 1 4.76 3.90 47.74
N GLU A 2 4.84 5.23 47.83
CA GLU A 2 4.21 6.14 46.84
C GLU A 2 5.13 6.30 45.62
N ASN A 3 4.56 6.68 44.46
CA ASN A 3 5.27 6.79 43.17
C ASN A 3 6.55 7.67 43.22
N TYR A 4 6.62 8.62 44.17
CA TYR A 4 7.78 9.49 44.38
C TYR A 4 8.99 8.81 45.06
N GLU A 5 8.81 7.67 45.73
CA GLU A 5 9.89 6.94 46.42
C GLU A 5 10.68 6.01 45.49
N LEU A 6 10.09 5.62 44.35
CA LEU A 6 10.73 4.71 43.37
C LEU A 6 11.70 5.44 42.43
N LYS A 7 11.42 6.69 42.07
CA LYS A 7 12.28 7.50 41.19
C LYS A 7 13.78 7.46 41.55
N PRO A 8 14.21 7.71 42.80
CA PRO A 8 15.62 7.65 43.15
C PRO A 8 16.20 6.23 43.04
N ILE A 9 15.39 5.19 43.31
CA ILE A 9 15.81 3.78 43.22
C ILE A 9 16.09 3.41 41.77
N VAL A 10 15.12 3.60 40.87
CA VAL A 10 15.29 3.27 39.45
C VAL A 10 16.41 4.10 38.80
N SER A 11 16.48 5.40 39.12
CA SER A 11 17.57 6.25 38.60
C SER A 11 18.96 5.75 39.05
N SER A 12 19.07 5.24 40.28
CA SER A 12 20.32 4.67 40.80
C SER A 12 20.66 3.33 40.15
N ILE A 13 19.66 2.49 39.84
CA ILE A 13 19.87 1.21 39.18
C ILE A 13 20.26 1.44 37.73
N LEU A 14 19.60 2.34 37.00
CA LEU A 14 19.99 2.74 35.65
C LEU A 14 21.45 3.22 35.61
N GLN A 15 21.87 4.11 36.52
CA GLN A 15 23.27 4.55 36.60
C GLN A 15 24.22 3.37 36.80
N PHE A 16 23.87 2.44 37.70
CA PHE A 16 24.66 1.22 37.91
C PHE A 16 24.75 0.36 36.63
N LEU A 17 23.66 0.24 35.87
CA LEU A 17 23.65 -0.48 34.60
C LEU A 17 24.51 0.23 33.53
N GLU A 18 24.44 1.56 33.42
CA GLU A 18 25.31 2.36 32.54
C GLU A 18 26.80 2.15 32.88
N ASP A 19 27.15 2.25 34.16
CA ASP A 19 28.52 2.06 34.66
C ASP A 19 29.05 0.64 34.35
N THR A 20 28.21 -0.38 34.58
CA THR A 20 28.58 -1.79 34.42
C THR A 20 28.72 -2.19 32.95
N THR A 21 27.88 -1.63 32.09
CA THR A 21 27.88 -1.90 30.64
C THR A 21 28.82 -0.98 29.87
N GLY A 22 29.24 0.14 30.46
CA GLY A 22 29.99 1.21 29.79
C GLY A 22 29.16 1.96 28.73
N CYS A 23 27.83 1.82 28.76
CA CYS A 23 26.90 2.45 27.83
C CYS A 23 26.21 3.64 28.50
N TYR A 24 26.86 4.81 28.47
CA TYR A 24 26.31 6.04 29.03
C TYR A 24 25.36 6.71 28.02
N LEU A 25 24.08 6.82 28.35
CA LEU A 25 23.06 7.33 27.42
C LEU A 25 23.31 8.78 26.97
N LYS A 26 24.08 9.55 27.75
CA LYS A 26 24.46 10.94 27.44
C LYS A 26 25.55 11.08 26.37
N ASP A 27 26.33 10.03 26.11
CA ASP A 27 27.53 10.09 25.25
C ASP A 27 27.31 9.48 23.86
N LEU A 28 26.06 9.14 23.50
CA LEU A 28 25.72 8.36 22.31
C LEU A 28 25.75 9.16 20.98
N GLU A 29 25.85 10.49 21.01
CA GLU A 29 26.20 11.29 19.84
C GLU A 29 27.70 11.15 19.52
N GLY A 30 28.13 9.99 18.99
CA GLY A 30 29.46 9.84 18.38
C GLY A 30 30.31 8.63 18.81
N GLN A 31 29.78 7.66 19.55
CA GLN A 31 30.57 6.48 19.96
C GLN A 31 30.49 5.33 18.93
N ILE A 32 31.66 4.87 18.47
CA ILE A 32 31.82 3.75 17.51
C ILE A 32 32.14 2.43 18.25
N SER A 33 32.46 2.49 19.56
CA SER A 33 32.71 1.31 20.39
C SER A 33 32.48 1.58 21.89
N PHE A 34 31.93 0.59 22.60
CA PHE A 34 31.65 0.64 24.04
C PHE A 34 32.84 0.06 24.84
N LYS A 35 33.31 0.78 25.88
CA LYS A 35 34.41 0.36 26.78
C LYS A 35 33.88 -0.15 28.13
N GLY A 36 32.92 -1.07 28.12
CA GLY A 36 32.46 -1.77 29.32
C GLY A 36 33.25 -3.05 29.59
N SER A 37 33.49 -3.35 30.87
CA SER A 37 34.18 -4.58 31.32
C SER A 37 33.30 -5.84 31.25
N ILE A 38 31.97 -5.70 31.22
CA ILE A 38 31.04 -6.85 31.28
C ILE A 38 30.10 -6.93 30.05
N GLY A 39 30.01 -5.88 29.24
CA GLY A 39 28.97 -5.74 28.20
C GLY A 39 29.48 -5.63 26.77
N ARG A 40 30.12 -6.67 26.21
CA ARG A 40 30.42 -6.71 24.75
C ARG A 40 29.20 -7.00 23.87
N TYR A 41 28.04 -7.29 24.46
CA TYR A 41 26.79 -7.67 23.76
C TYR A 41 25.53 -6.96 24.30
N CYS A 42 25.66 -5.76 24.88
CA CYS A 42 24.49 -5.05 25.40
C CYS A 42 23.72 -4.33 24.27
N ASN A 43 22.41 -4.57 24.21
CA ASN A 43 21.49 -3.86 23.32
C ASN A 43 21.19 -2.47 23.92
N THR A 44 21.91 -1.43 23.48
CA THR A 44 21.72 -0.02 23.87
C THR A 44 20.24 0.42 23.85
N LYS A 45 19.42 -0.22 22.99
CA LYS A 45 17.98 0.01 22.89
C LYS A 45 17.22 -0.25 24.20
N ASP A 46 17.64 -1.24 24.99
CA ASP A 46 16.93 -1.62 26.21
C ASP A 46 17.18 -0.61 27.35
N LEU A 47 18.40 -0.08 27.47
CA LEU A 47 18.73 1.02 28.39
C LEU A 47 17.99 2.32 28.02
N PHE A 48 17.91 2.64 26.72
CA PHE A 48 17.08 3.75 26.26
C PHE A 48 15.61 3.58 26.63
N THR A 49 15.10 2.36 26.47
CA THR A 49 13.71 2.04 26.78
C THR A 49 13.44 2.23 28.28
N ILE A 50 14.33 1.75 29.15
CA ILE A 50 14.26 1.98 30.61
C ILE A 50 14.25 3.47 30.93
N ASN A 51 15.20 4.24 30.39
CA ASN A 51 15.29 5.68 30.63
C ASN A 51 14.03 6.43 30.18
N ASN A 52 13.41 6.04 29.06
CA ASN A 52 12.16 6.64 28.61
C ASN A 52 11.01 6.42 29.60
N TYR A 53 10.93 5.25 30.25
CA TYR A 53 9.93 5.02 31.31
C TYR A 53 10.20 5.89 32.54
N ILE A 54 11.45 6.02 32.97
CA ILE A 54 11.82 6.92 34.09
C ILE A 54 11.44 8.37 33.77
N GLN A 55 11.74 8.84 32.56
CA GLN A 55 11.38 10.20 32.13
C GLN A 55 9.86 10.42 32.04
N SER A 56 9.11 9.37 31.69
CA SER A 56 7.65 9.40 31.59
C SER A 56 6.95 9.25 32.95
N GLY A 57 7.69 8.96 34.03
CA GLY A 57 7.14 8.75 35.37
C GLY A 57 6.59 7.34 35.62
N ASP A 58 6.87 6.39 34.73
CA ASP A 58 6.44 4.99 34.81
C ASP A 58 7.48 4.15 35.59
N TYR A 59 7.69 4.49 36.86
CA TYR A 59 8.81 3.96 37.66
C TYR A 59 8.69 2.47 37.95
N GLU A 60 7.48 1.94 38.11
CA GLU A 60 7.27 0.52 38.36
C GLU A 60 7.64 -0.34 37.13
N ILE A 61 7.30 0.13 35.93
CA ILE A 61 7.69 -0.52 34.66
C ILE A 61 9.20 -0.43 34.49
N ALA A 62 9.79 0.73 34.77
CA ALA A 62 11.24 0.91 34.71
C ALA A 62 11.96 -0.07 35.64
N TYR A 63 11.50 -0.22 36.88
CA TYR A 63 12.14 -1.11 37.85
C TYR A 63 12.11 -2.58 37.40
N GLU A 64 10.97 -3.08 36.90
CA GLU A 64 10.90 -4.46 36.37
C GLU A 64 11.81 -4.67 35.16
N LYS A 65 11.90 -3.68 34.26
CA LYS A 65 12.79 -3.73 33.09
C LYS A 65 14.26 -3.70 33.47
N GLU A 66 14.64 -2.90 34.47
CA GLU A 66 15.99 -2.88 35.03
C GLU A 66 16.38 -4.22 35.64
N ILE A 67 15.47 -4.85 36.40
CA ILE A 67 15.70 -6.16 37.02
C ILE A 67 15.83 -7.26 35.95
N THR A 68 14.98 -7.22 34.92
CA THR A 68 15.05 -8.16 33.79
C THR A 68 16.35 -7.98 33.01
N PHE A 69 16.72 -6.74 32.73
CA PHE A 69 17.99 -6.41 32.09
C PHE A 69 19.18 -6.91 32.92
N LEU A 70 19.18 -6.68 34.23
CA LEU A 70 20.25 -7.11 35.13
C LEU A 70 20.37 -8.65 35.19
N LYS A 71 19.25 -9.38 35.21
CA LYS A 71 19.26 -10.86 35.15
C LYS A 71 19.89 -11.36 33.84
N ASN A 72 19.51 -10.77 32.71
CA ASN A 72 20.05 -11.13 31.41
C ASN A 72 21.54 -10.80 31.33
N LEU A 73 21.93 -9.60 31.79
CA LEU A 73 23.33 -9.16 31.85
C LEU A 73 24.19 -10.15 32.64
N ILE A 74 23.71 -10.62 33.81
CA ILE A 74 24.40 -11.62 34.63
C ILE A 74 24.55 -12.96 33.91
N SER A 75 23.53 -13.38 33.16
CA SER A 75 23.56 -14.64 32.41
C SER A 75 24.54 -14.63 31.22
N GLU A 76 24.90 -13.44 30.72
CA GLU A 76 25.75 -13.26 29.54
C GLU A 76 27.20 -12.89 29.86
N ILE A 77 27.58 -12.85 31.14
CA ILE A 77 28.94 -12.49 31.57
C ILE A 77 29.96 -13.44 30.94
N ARG A 78 31.01 -12.87 30.33
CA ARG A 78 32.17 -13.59 29.80
C ARG A 78 33.45 -13.01 30.35
N PHE A 79 34.40 -13.86 30.65
CA PHE A 79 35.73 -13.48 31.11
C PHE A 79 36.72 -13.37 29.94
N SER A 80 37.69 -12.46 30.04
CA SER A 80 38.79 -12.37 29.07
C SER A 80 39.65 -13.64 29.06
N HIS A 81 40.17 -13.98 27.87
CA HIS A 81 41.11 -15.09 27.69
C HIS A 81 42.55 -14.72 28.10
N ARG A 82 42.81 -13.46 28.46
CA ARG A 82 44.12 -12.97 28.89
C ARG A 82 44.19 -12.92 30.41
N MET A 83 45.21 -13.53 31.01
CA MET A 83 45.32 -13.67 32.47
C MET A 83 45.36 -12.33 33.22
N ASP A 84 46.00 -11.30 32.66
CA ASP A 84 46.09 -9.97 33.30
C ASP A 84 44.75 -9.22 33.28
N GLU A 85 43.93 -9.45 32.23
CA GLU A 85 42.58 -8.88 32.11
C GLU A 85 41.56 -9.71 32.91
N LEU A 86 41.78 -11.03 33.03
CA LEU A 86 40.91 -11.95 33.77
C LEU A 86 40.79 -11.60 35.27
N VAL A 87 41.87 -11.17 35.91
CA VAL A 87 41.83 -10.75 37.33
C VAL A 87 40.97 -9.50 37.50
N GLN A 88 41.12 -8.53 36.60
CA GLN A 88 40.32 -7.29 36.60
C GLN A 88 38.83 -7.59 36.31
N ASP A 89 38.55 -8.49 35.37
CA ASP A 89 37.19 -8.95 35.07
C ASP A 89 36.56 -9.63 36.29
N CYS A 90 37.30 -10.50 37.01
CA CYS A 90 36.82 -11.16 38.22
C CYS A 90 36.45 -10.16 39.33
N GLU A 91 37.26 -9.13 39.56
CA GLU A 91 36.98 -8.09 40.55
C GLU A 91 35.76 -7.24 40.15
N ALA A 92 35.68 -6.83 38.88
CA ALA A 92 34.56 -6.06 38.36
C ALA A 92 33.24 -6.85 38.42
N VAL A 93 33.26 -8.11 37.99
CA VAL A 93 32.11 -9.02 38.03
C VAL A 93 31.70 -9.31 39.47
N GLY A 94 32.65 -9.56 40.38
CA GLY A 94 32.36 -9.79 41.80
C GLY A 94 31.63 -8.60 42.44
N ASN A 95 32.10 -7.38 42.19
CA ASN A 95 31.45 -6.15 42.66
C ASN A 95 30.07 -5.95 42.04
N ALA A 96 29.91 -6.22 40.74
CA ALA A 96 28.62 -6.13 40.05
C ALA A 96 27.60 -7.15 40.61
N LEU A 97 28.02 -8.39 40.86
CA LEU A 97 27.18 -9.44 41.44
C LEU A 97 26.75 -9.13 42.87
N LEU A 98 27.64 -8.54 43.69
CA LEU A 98 27.29 -8.12 45.05
C LEU A 98 26.24 -7.00 45.02
N LYS A 99 26.43 -5.98 44.18
CA LYS A 99 25.42 -4.92 43.99
C LYS A 99 24.10 -5.48 43.47
N ALA A 100 24.16 -6.39 42.49
CA ALA A 100 22.97 -7.05 41.95
C ALA A 100 22.22 -7.86 43.02
N HIS A 101 22.93 -8.55 43.92
CA HIS A 101 22.31 -9.26 45.04
C HIS A 101 21.50 -8.32 45.95
N HIS A 102 22.06 -7.16 46.29
CA HIS A 102 21.35 -6.15 47.07
C HIS A 102 20.09 -5.64 46.34
N ILE A 103 20.24 -5.30 45.05
CA ILE A 103 19.12 -4.86 44.20
C ILE A 103 18.02 -5.93 44.14
N PHE A 104 18.37 -7.20 43.96
CA PHE A 104 17.39 -8.30 43.94
C PHE A 104 16.71 -8.49 45.29
N LYS A 105 17.43 -8.32 46.41
CA LYS A 105 16.84 -8.42 47.75
C LYS A 105 15.82 -7.31 48.00
N GLU A 106 16.13 -6.09 47.62
CA GLU A 106 15.21 -4.95 47.70
C GLU A 106 14.00 -5.16 46.79
N TYR A 107 14.21 -5.64 45.57
CA TYR A 107 13.13 -5.96 44.64
C TYR A 107 12.20 -7.06 45.16
N VAL A 108 12.73 -8.08 45.83
CA VAL A 108 11.89 -9.14 46.45
C VAL A 108 11.00 -8.56 47.55
N ALA A 109 11.50 -7.62 48.35
CA ALA A 109 10.70 -6.95 49.38
C ALA A 109 9.62 -6.07 48.74
N TRP A 110 9.99 -5.25 47.75
CA TRP A 110 9.06 -4.39 47.01
C TRP A 110 7.95 -5.21 46.31
N THR A 111 8.31 -6.28 45.60
CA THR A 111 7.34 -7.14 44.92
C THR A 111 6.37 -7.82 45.89
N ALA A 112 6.80 -8.15 47.12
CA ALA A 112 5.90 -8.71 48.13
C ALA A 112 4.83 -7.70 48.58
N GLU A 113 5.19 -6.43 48.75
CA GLU A 113 4.23 -5.36 49.07
C GLU A 113 3.31 -5.03 47.90
N GLU A 114 3.88 -4.92 46.70
CA GLU A 114 3.12 -4.63 45.49
C GLU A 114 2.15 -5.75 45.12
N LYS A 115 2.49 -7.03 45.37
CA LYS A 115 1.57 -8.14 45.19
C LYS A 115 0.27 -7.98 45.96
N ILE A 116 0.30 -7.36 47.14
CA ILE A 116 -0.91 -7.10 47.94
C ILE A 116 -1.79 -6.05 47.24
N ARG A 117 -1.19 -4.95 46.80
CA ARG A 117 -1.91 -3.88 46.07
C ARG A 117 -2.46 -4.37 44.72
N PHE A 118 -1.66 -5.13 43.99
CA PHE A 118 -2.08 -5.76 42.74
C PHE A 118 -3.18 -6.76 42.94
N ARG A 119 -3.12 -7.57 44.00
CA ARG A 119 -4.20 -8.48 44.33
C ARG A 119 -5.53 -7.74 44.45
N GLU A 120 -5.55 -6.62 45.18
CA GLU A 120 -6.74 -5.80 45.33
C GLU A 120 -7.22 -5.23 43.98
N TYR A 121 -6.30 -4.68 43.18
CA TYR A 121 -6.64 -4.06 41.90
C TYR A 121 -7.08 -5.07 40.82
N LEU A 122 -6.37 -6.20 40.69
CA LEU A 122 -6.63 -7.23 39.68
C LEU A 122 -7.84 -8.09 40.05
N PHE A 123 -7.96 -8.51 41.31
CA PHE A 123 -9.07 -9.39 41.72
C PHE A 123 -10.39 -8.64 41.88
N ASN A 124 -10.36 -7.31 41.90
CA ASN A 124 -11.54 -6.47 41.71
C ASN A 124 -11.99 -6.39 40.23
N ASN A 125 -11.43 -7.21 39.34
CA ASN A 125 -11.94 -7.37 37.99
C ASN A 125 -13.21 -8.24 37.98
N LYS A 126 -14.32 -7.65 37.55
CA LYS A 126 -15.65 -8.31 37.48
C LYS A 126 -15.70 -9.51 36.53
N PHE A 127 -14.72 -9.64 35.61
CA PHE A 127 -14.62 -10.77 34.68
C PHE A 127 -13.88 -11.98 35.24
N LEU A 128 -13.12 -11.83 36.32
CA LEU A 128 -12.42 -12.96 36.93
C LEU A 128 -13.40 -13.75 37.80
N LYS A 129 -13.46 -15.07 37.58
CA LYS A 129 -14.19 -16.01 38.44
C LYS A 129 -13.41 -16.21 39.73
N GLU A 130 -14.11 -16.60 40.81
CA GLU A 130 -13.46 -16.86 42.10
C GLU A 130 -12.43 -17.99 41.99
N GLU A 131 -12.70 -19.02 41.18
CA GLU A 131 -11.73 -20.09 40.90
C GLU A 131 -10.46 -19.63 40.15
N GLU A 132 -10.50 -18.49 39.47
CA GLU A 132 -9.35 -17.93 38.73
C GLU A 132 -8.45 -17.06 39.62
N LYS A 133 -8.96 -16.61 40.77
CA LYS A 133 -8.27 -15.74 41.74
C LYS A 133 -7.29 -16.51 42.61
N THR A 134 -6.29 -17.11 41.97
CA THR A 134 -5.27 -17.95 42.62
C THR A 134 -3.96 -17.22 42.86
N GLU A 135 -3.18 -17.68 43.85
CA GLU A 135 -1.81 -17.19 44.08
C GLU A 135 -0.88 -17.46 42.90
N ASP A 136 -1.02 -18.61 42.23
CA ASP A 136 -0.24 -18.93 41.03
C ASP A 136 -0.47 -17.91 39.92
N PHE A 137 -1.72 -17.47 39.74
CA PHE A 137 -2.06 -16.44 38.77
C PHE A 137 -1.52 -15.06 39.16
N LEU A 138 -1.59 -14.67 40.45
CA LEU A 138 -0.96 -13.44 40.95
C LEU A 138 0.54 -13.43 40.72
N ASN A 139 1.20 -14.57 40.93
CA ASN A 139 2.65 -14.72 40.76
C ASN A 139 3.10 -14.60 39.29
N LYS A 140 2.17 -14.70 38.33
CA LYS A 140 2.42 -14.53 36.90
C LYS A 140 2.25 -13.09 36.42
N PHE A 141 1.69 -12.21 37.25
CA PHE A 141 1.45 -10.82 36.86
C PHE A 141 2.71 -9.97 36.98
N SER A 142 2.93 -9.10 35.99
CA SER A 142 4.01 -8.11 35.96
C SER A 142 3.48 -6.77 35.41
N TYR A 143 4.11 -5.66 35.80
CA TYR A 143 3.85 -4.34 35.21
C TYR A 143 4.11 -4.31 33.69
N GLU A 144 4.83 -5.30 33.14
CA GLU A 144 4.93 -5.49 31.69
C GLU A 144 3.55 -5.67 31.00
N TRP A 145 2.53 -6.17 31.69
CA TRP A 145 1.18 -6.29 31.13
C TRP A 145 0.51 -4.92 30.98
N VAL A 146 0.77 -4.02 31.94
CA VAL A 146 0.34 -2.61 31.87
C VAL A 146 1.07 -1.92 30.72
N ASP A 147 2.38 -2.11 30.61
CA ASP A 147 3.18 -1.61 29.50
C ASP A 147 2.67 -2.13 28.14
N ALA A 148 2.35 -3.42 28.03
CA ALA A 148 1.83 -4.02 26.81
C ALA A 148 0.45 -3.46 26.44
N ALA A 149 -0.43 -3.20 27.42
CA ALA A 149 -1.70 -2.52 27.20
C ALA A 149 -1.48 -1.08 26.71
N LYS A 150 -0.59 -0.30 27.34
CA LYS A 150 -0.22 1.06 26.89
C LYS A 150 0.30 1.06 25.46
N LYS A 151 1.25 0.18 25.14
CA LYS A 151 1.80 0.02 23.77
C LYS A 151 0.74 -0.36 22.76
N SER A 152 -0.20 -1.23 23.12
CA SER A 152 -1.31 -1.62 22.25
C SER A 152 -2.16 -0.41 21.87
N VAL A 153 -2.54 0.42 22.84
CA VAL A 153 -3.38 1.62 22.59
C VAL A 153 -2.60 2.73 21.87
N GLN A 154 -1.29 2.79 22.05
CA GLN A 154 -0.41 3.75 21.35
C GLN A 154 0.00 3.29 19.94
N SER A 155 -0.25 2.02 19.60
CA SER A 155 0.06 1.46 18.29
C SER A 155 -0.64 2.23 17.18
N LYS A 156 0.04 2.41 16.04
CA LYS A 156 -0.56 3.01 14.82
C LYS A 156 -1.70 2.16 14.24
N LEU A 157 -1.79 0.90 14.66
CA LEU A 157 -2.78 -0.06 14.22
C LEU A 157 -4.14 0.20 14.90
N LEU A 158 -4.19 0.43 16.22
CA LEU A 158 -5.42 0.83 16.90
C LEU A 158 -5.67 2.34 16.75
N GLN A 159 -6.72 2.68 16.00
CA GLN A 159 -7.14 4.06 15.76
C GLN A 159 -8.40 4.40 16.54
N LEU A 160 -8.41 5.61 17.09
CA LEU A 160 -9.51 6.16 17.88
C LEU A 160 -10.26 7.20 17.03
N TYR A 161 -11.59 7.10 17.00
CA TYR A 161 -12.47 7.99 16.23
C TYR A 161 -13.64 8.50 17.07
N ASN A 162 -14.18 9.65 16.68
CA ASN A 162 -15.52 10.07 17.12
C ASN A 162 -16.56 9.38 16.23
N PHE A 163 -17.53 8.69 16.83
CA PHE A 163 -18.63 8.05 16.10
C PHE A 163 -19.90 8.90 16.17
N GLY A 164 -20.60 9.05 15.04
CA GLY A 164 -21.89 9.76 15.00
C GLY A 164 -21.79 11.31 15.09
N LYS A 165 -22.82 11.98 15.62
CA LYS A 165 -22.77 13.43 15.87
C LYS A 165 -21.96 13.69 17.13
N ALA A 166 -20.83 14.39 16.98
CA ALA A 166 -19.95 14.72 18.09
C ALA A 166 -20.67 15.68 19.05
N SER A 167 -21.03 15.18 20.23
CA SER A 167 -21.46 16.01 21.34
C SER A 167 -20.31 16.86 21.89
N ASN A 168 -20.67 17.96 22.56
CA ASN A 168 -19.75 18.79 23.32
C ASN A 168 -19.30 18.13 24.64
N THR A 169 -19.86 16.98 25.01
CA THR A 169 -19.43 16.21 26.18
C THR A 169 -17.96 15.81 26.05
N THR A 170 -17.17 16.00 27.11
CA THR A 170 -15.73 15.69 27.16
C THR A 170 -15.33 14.99 28.45
N LEU A 171 -14.27 14.18 28.40
CA LEU A 171 -13.61 13.65 29.60
C LEU A 171 -12.42 14.52 29.98
N SER A 172 -12.36 15.02 31.21
CA SER A 172 -11.25 15.86 31.66
C SER A 172 -10.00 15.02 31.95
N ILE A 173 -8.83 15.56 31.60
CA ILE A 173 -7.54 14.95 31.95
C ILE A 173 -7.44 14.84 33.48
N GLY A 174 -7.10 13.66 33.98
CA GLY A 174 -6.95 13.40 35.42
C GLY A 174 -8.26 13.16 36.19
N HIS A 175 -9.43 13.17 35.54
CA HIS A 175 -10.69 12.83 36.18
C HIS A 175 -11.01 11.34 36.05
N THR A 176 -11.23 10.66 37.18
CA THR A 176 -11.58 9.23 37.23
C THR A 176 -13.09 9.04 37.19
N VAL A 177 -13.68 9.19 36.01
CA VAL A 177 -15.10 8.84 35.81
C VAL A 177 -15.25 7.32 35.99
N PRO A 178 -16.24 6.84 36.77
CA PRO A 178 -16.52 5.42 36.88
C PRO A 178 -16.77 4.80 35.50
N TYR A 179 -16.41 3.52 35.32
CA TYR A 179 -16.69 2.82 34.08
C TYR A 179 -17.33 1.44 34.31
N SER A 180 -18.03 0.96 33.28
CA SER A 180 -18.61 -0.37 33.21
C SER A 180 -18.27 -1.00 31.88
N ILE A 181 -17.75 -2.22 31.91
CA ILE A 181 -17.46 -3.01 30.70
C ILE A 181 -18.56 -4.06 30.55
N SER A 182 -19.16 -4.14 29.36
CA SER A 182 -20.14 -5.17 29.01
C SER A 182 -19.50 -6.55 28.99
N ASP A 183 -20.11 -7.52 29.68
CA ASP A 183 -19.70 -8.93 29.63
C ASP A 183 -20.04 -9.61 28.30
N ALA A 184 -20.95 -9.06 27.50
CA ALA A 184 -21.27 -9.59 26.19
C ALA A 184 -20.22 -9.17 25.14
N LEU A 185 -19.44 -10.14 24.66
CA LEU A 185 -18.60 -10.05 23.46
C LEU A 185 -19.44 -10.41 22.23
N CYS A 186 -19.64 -9.45 21.33
CA CYS A 186 -20.40 -9.65 20.10
C CYS A 186 -19.46 -9.90 18.92
N ILE A 187 -19.64 -11.03 18.24
CA ILE A 187 -18.87 -11.43 17.06
C ILE A 187 -19.86 -11.52 15.91
N SER A 188 -19.69 -10.69 14.87
CA SER A 188 -20.67 -10.66 13.78
C SER A 188 -20.08 -10.17 12.46
N ASP A 189 -20.67 -10.61 11.35
CA ASP A 189 -20.43 -10.01 10.03
C ASP A 189 -21.15 -8.67 9.82
N ASN A 190 -22.07 -8.32 10.72
CA ASN A 190 -22.83 -7.08 10.69
C ASN A 190 -22.34 -6.09 11.74
N ILE A 191 -21.66 -5.05 11.26
CA ILE A 191 -21.08 -3.99 12.09
C ILE A 191 -22.10 -3.29 13.01
N ASN A 192 -23.37 -3.22 12.60
CA ASN A 192 -24.40 -2.51 13.38
C ASN A 192 -24.63 -3.21 14.72
N LEU A 193 -24.50 -4.55 14.73
CA LEU A 193 -24.61 -5.36 15.93
C LEU A 193 -23.38 -5.22 16.83
N CYS A 194 -22.21 -4.97 16.24
CA CYS A 194 -20.95 -4.75 16.94
C CYS A 194 -20.95 -3.42 17.71
N ILE A 195 -21.50 -2.34 17.14
CA ILE A 195 -21.47 -1.00 17.78
C ILE A 195 -22.52 -0.89 18.90
N GLY A 196 -23.73 -1.46 18.72
CA GLY A 196 -24.75 -1.56 19.78
C GLY A 196 -25.39 -0.24 20.22
N ALA A 197 -26.64 -0.31 20.71
CA ALA A 197 -27.45 0.85 21.07
C ALA A 197 -27.15 1.39 22.48
N ASN A 198 -27.16 2.73 22.58
CA ASN A 198 -26.94 3.60 23.73
C ASN A 198 -27.38 2.99 25.09
N LYS A 199 -26.46 2.97 26.06
CA LYS A 199 -26.84 2.89 27.48
C LYS A 199 -26.83 4.30 28.08
N GLY A 200 -28.01 4.71 28.57
CA GLY A 200 -28.21 5.83 29.51
C GLY A 200 -27.51 7.15 29.17
N GLU A 201 -28.18 8.03 28.42
CA GLU A 201 -27.65 9.35 28.00
C GLU A 201 -27.35 10.32 29.17
N ASN A 202 -27.68 9.96 30.41
CA ASN A 202 -27.69 10.88 31.57
C ASN A 202 -26.78 10.49 32.76
N GLU A 203 -26.10 9.35 32.73
CA GLU A 203 -25.25 8.92 33.86
C GLU A 203 -23.79 9.39 33.69
N ASP A 204 -23.15 9.75 34.80
CA ASP A 204 -21.73 10.11 34.83
C ASP A 204 -20.83 8.85 34.89
N VAL A 205 -20.99 7.97 33.90
CA VAL A 205 -20.32 6.67 33.81
C VAL A 205 -19.93 6.40 32.36
N CYS A 206 -18.72 5.88 32.15
CA CYS A 206 -18.26 5.39 30.86
C CYS A 206 -18.72 3.94 30.63
N TYR A 207 -19.41 3.69 29.53
CA TYR A 207 -19.84 2.35 29.12
C TYR A 207 -18.95 1.83 28.00
N ALA A 208 -18.22 0.75 28.26
CA ALA A 208 -17.34 0.11 27.28
C ALA A 208 -17.93 -1.23 26.80
N ARG A 209 -17.81 -1.49 25.50
CA ARG A 209 -18.19 -2.76 24.87
C ARG A 209 -17.11 -3.22 23.90
N LEU A 210 -16.83 -4.52 23.93
CA LEU A 210 -15.94 -5.18 22.99
C LEU A 210 -16.76 -5.96 21.95
N ALA A 211 -16.39 -5.81 20.69
CA ALA A 211 -16.96 -6.56 19.59
C ALA A 211 -15.88 -6.95 18.57
N LEU A 212 -16.19 -7.95 17.75
CA LEU A 212 -15.34 -8.45 16.68
C LEU A 212 -16.16 -8.50 15.40
N LYS A 213 -15.82 -7.65 14.42
CA LYS A 213 -16.39 -7.78 13.07
C LYS A 213 -15.65 -8.91 12.36
N ILE A 214 -16.37 -9.89 11.82
CA ILE A 214 -15.80 -11.00 11.05
C ILE A 214 -16.25 -10.89 9.60
N ASP A 215 -15.34 -11.02 8.63
CA ASP A 215 -15.76 -11.09 7.24
C ASP A 215 -16.01 -12.55 6.80
N ARG A 216 -16.76 -12.74 5.70
CA ARG A 216 -17.09 -14.07 5.17
C ARG A 216 -15.82 -14.86 4.82
N GLU A 217 -14.82 -14.16 4.30
CA GLU A 217 -13.47 -14.66 4.16
C GLU A 217 -12.76 -14.53 5.52
N LEU A 218 -12.18 -15.62 6.03
CA LEU A 218 -11.45 -15.68 7.32
C LEU A 218 -10.25 -14.70 7.44
N ALA A 219 -10.05 -13.85 6.43
CA ALA A 219 -8.90 -12.98 6.25
C ALA A 219 -8.97 -11.67 7.04
N PHE A 220 -10.16 -11.19 7.42
CA PHE A 220 -10.32 -9.87 8.04
C PHE A 220 -11.17 -9.92 9.31
N SER A 221 -10.58 -9.40 10.38
CA SER A 221 -11.25 -9.18 11.65
C SER A 221 -11.01 -7.75 12.10
N HIS A 222 -12.06 -7.06 12.51
CA HIS A 222 -11.92 -5.74 13.13
C HIS A 222 -12.27 -5.88 14.59
N PHE A 223 -11.28 -5.78 15.47
CA PHE A 223 -11.59 -5.58 16.89
C PHE A 223 -12.15 -4.18 17.06
N ILE A 224 -13.28 -4.08 17.75
CA ILE A 224 -14.00 -2.84 17.97
C ILE A 224 -14.24 -2.67 19.45
N ILE A 225 -13.68 -1.61 20.02
CA ILE A 225 -14.00 -1.16 21.38
C ILE A 225 -14.85 0.09 21.24
N THR A 226 -16.09 0.00 21.70
CA THR A 226 -17.01 1.15 21.77
C THR A 226 -16.97 1.69 23.19
N ILE A 227 -16.65 2.97 23.35
CA ILE A 227 -16.69 3.67 24.64
C ILE A 227 -17.72 4.78 24.53
N GLN A 228 -18.76 4.72 25.35
CA GLN A 228 -19.81 5.72 25.42
C GLN A 228 -19.70 6.48 26.74
N TYR A 229 -19.84 7.81 26.68
CA TYR A 229 -20.00 8.66 27.85
C TYR A 229 -21.08 9.69 27.54
N LYS A 230 -22.19 9.61 28.28
CA LYS A 230 -23.44 10.35 27.99
C LYS A 230 -23.89 10.10 26.54
N ASP A 231 -23.96 11.15 25.73
CA ASP A 231 -24.33 11.15 24.32
C ASP A 231 -23.14 11.00 23.35
N ARG A 232 -21.91 10.98 23.87
CA ARG A 232 -20.70 10.86 23.05
C ARG A 232 -20.23 9.42 22.95
N ILE A 233 -19.87 8.99 21.74
CA ILE A 233 -19.35 7.66 21.44
C ILE A 233 -17.98 7.78 20.78
N TRP A 234 -17.02 7.07 21.34
CA TRP A 234 -15.72 6.82 20.74
C TRP A 234 -15.62 5.38 20.27
N LEU A 235 -15.05 5.21 19.08
CA LEU A 235 -14.83 3.91 18.48
C LEU A 235 -13.33 3.70 18.30
N VAL A 236 -12.81 2.64 18.90
CA VAL A 236 -11.43 2.19 18.72
C VAL A 236 -11.45 0.95 17.84
N THR A 237 -10.69 0.98 16.76
CA THR A 237 -10.60 -0.15 15.82
C THR A 237 -9.23 -0.18 15.15
N ASP A 238 -8.79 -1.36 14.77
CA ASP A 238 -7.52 -1.74 14.15
C ASP A 238 -7.33 -1.25 12.69
N LYS A 239 -7.92 -0.09 12.36
CA LYS A 239 -7.94 0.66 11.10
C LYS A 239 -9.04 0.20 10.12
N PRO A 240 -10.11 0.98 9.93
CA PRO A 240 -11.08 0.77 8.87
C PRO A 240 -10.53 1.43 7.60
N ALA A 241 -9.41 0.94 7.06
CA ALA A 241 -8.98 1.43 5.76
C ALA A 241 -9.98 0.92 4.73
N MET A 242 -10.77 1.80 4.12
CA MET A 242 -11.52 1.39 2.93
C MET A 242 -10.50 1.10 1.82
N PRO A 243 -10.28 -0.18 1.44
CA PRO A 243 -9.29 -0.49 0.43
C PRO A 243 -9.71 0.17 -0.89
N ASN A 244 -8.73 0.52 -1.73
CA ASN A 244 -9.02 0.94 -3.09
C ASN A 244 -9.96 -0.10 -3.75
N PRO A 245 -11.02 0.29 -4.47
CA PRO A 245 -11.94 -0.67 -5.07
C PRO A 245 -11.28 -1.76 -5.93
N GLN A 246 -10.13 -1.48 -6.56
CA GLN A 246 -9.35 -2.46 -7.33
C GLN A 246 -8.46 -3.39 -6.47
N PHE A 247 -8.23 -3.05 -5.20
CA PHE A 247 -7.42 -3.84 -4.25
C PHE A 247 -8.22 -5.00 -3.66
N ARG A 248 -9.54 -4.86 -3.50
CA ARG A 248 -10.44 -5.94 -3.03
C ARG A 248 -10.31 -7.23 -3.85
N GLU A 249 -9.94 -7.13 -5.13
CA GLU A 249 -9.77 -8.27 -6.03
C GLU A 249 -8.33 -8.83 -6.09
N ASN A 250 -7.33 -8.10 -5.57
CA ASN A 250 -5.91 -8.35 -5.88
C ASN A 250 -4.99 -8.50 -4.67
N SER A 251 -5.48 -8.38 -3.43
CA SER A 251 -4.61 -8.47 -2.25
C SER A 251 -4.03 -9.89 -2.11
N ARG A 252 -2.70 -10.00 -2.20
CA ARG A 252 -1.98 -11.27 -2.22
C ARG A 252 -1.45 -11.73 -0.86
N ASN A 253 -1.69 -10.99 0.24
CA ASN A 253 -1.24 -11.46 1.55
C ASN A 253 -1.90 -10.78 2.77
N PRO A 254 -3.17 -11.09 3.11
CA PRO A 254 -3.79 -10.67 4.37
C PRO A 254 -3.09 -11.24 5.62
N TYR A 255 -2.33 -12.34 5.49
CA TYR A 255 -1.64 -12.98 6.60
C TYR A 255 -0.55 -12.10 7.21
N ARG A 256 0.18 -11.33 6.39
CA ARG A 256 1.27 -10.46 6.86
C ARG A 256 0.77 -9.29 7.72
N TRP A 257 -0.37 -8.70 7.37
CA TRP A 257 -0.99 -7.66 8.21
C TRP A 257 -1.48 -8.25 9.54
N ARG A 258 -1.99 -9.47 9.51
CA ARG A 258 -2.40 -10.21 10.71
C ARG A 258 -1.19 -10.49 11.61
N GLU A 259 -0.08 -10.97 11.06
CA GLU A 259 1.21 -11.14 11.77
C GLU A 259 1.68 -9.82 12.40
N GLU A 260 1.72 -8.73 11.63
CA GLU A 260 2.11 -7.41 12.15
C GLU A 260 1.16 -6.93 13.27
N ALA A 261 -0.14 -7.23 13.21
CA ALA A 261 -1.09 -6.90 14.28
C ALA A 261 -0.92 -7.77 15.52
N PHE A 262 -0.73 -9.09 15.36
CA PHE A 262 -0.48 -10.04 16.46
C PHE A 262 0.78 -9.67 17.26
N GLU A 263 1.83 -9.22 16.58
CA GLU A 263 3.09 -8.86 17.23
C GLU A 263 2.99 -7.55 18.04
N ASN A 264 2.04 -6.66 17.70
CA ASN A 264 2.01 -5.29 18.20
C ASN A 264 0.76 -4.93 19.03
N ILE A 265 -0.31 -5.74 19.02
CA ILE A 265 -1.54 -5.48 19.76
C ILE A 265 -1.92 -6.70 20.63
N GLN A 266 -2.12 -6.47 21.93
CA GLN A 266 -2.53 -7.49 22.90
C GLN A 266 -4.07 -7.61 23.00
N LEU A 267 -4.71 -8.06 21.92
CA LEU A 267 -6.13 -8.43 21.90
C LEU A 267 -6.28 -9.94 21.73
N PRO A 268 -7.41 -10.56 22.15
CA PRO A 268 -7.60 -12.01 22.06
C PRO A 268 -7.85 -12.44 20.60
N TYR A 269 -6.89 -12.25 19.71
CA TYR A 269 -7.04 -12.61 18.30
C TYR A 269 -7.11 -14.13 18.07
N GLY A 270 -6.72 -14.96 19.05
CA GLY A 270 -6.91 -16.42 19.00
C GLY A 270 -8.38 -16.84 18.89
N LEU A 271 -9.33 -15.95 19.22
CA LEU A 271 -10.77 -16.19 19.01
C LEU A 271 -11.15 -16.42 17.56
N LEU A 272 -10.30 -15.96 16.63
CA LEU A 272 -10.54 -16.14 15.19
C LEU A 272 -10.40 -17.60 14.77
N ASP A 273 -9.59 -18.38 15.49
CA ASP A 273 -9.35 -19.79 15.16
C ASP A 273 -10.57 -20.65 15.52
N ASP A 274 -11.34 -20.23 16.52
CA ASP A 274 -12.58 -20.89 16.96
C ASP A 274 -13.78 -20.63 16.03
N ILE A 275 -13.75 -19.58 15.19
CA ILE A 275 -14.87 -19.22 14.30
C ILE A 275 -15.22 -20.37 13.35
N ALA A 276 -14.20 -21.03 12.80
CA ALA A 276 -14.40 -22.15 11.87
C ALA A 276 -15.11 -23.32 12.56
N GLU A 277 -14.84 -23.54 13.84
CA GLU A 277 -15.51 -24.54 14.65
C GLU A 277 -16.96 -24.13 14.95
N TRP A 278 -17.21 -22.89 15.40
CA TRP A 278 -18.58 -22.40 15.66
C TRP A 278 -19.47 -22.44 14.43
N ARG A 279 -18.92 -22.16 13.24
CA ARG A 279 -19.63 -22.30 11.96
C ARG A 279 -20.08 -23.74 11.73
N LYS A 280 -19.20 -24.73 11.98
CA LYS A 280 -19.53 -26.16 11.88
C LYS A 280 -20.59 -26.58 12.91
N GLU A 281 -20.44 -26.13 14.15
CA GLU A 281 -21.34 -26.48 15.26
C GLU A 281 -22.74 -25.89 15.08
N SER A 282 -22.84 -24.66 14.56
CA SER A 282 -24.11 -23.92 14.47
C SER A 282 -25.15 -24.62 13.59
N LYS A 283 -24.74 -25.47 12.63
CA LYS A 283 -25.57 -26.10 11.59
C LYS A 283 -26.50 -25.11 10.85
N ALA A 284 -26.30 -23.81 11.03
CA ALA A 284 -27.14 -22.77 10.48
C ALA A 284 -26.74 -22.58 9.03
N ILE A 285 -27.62 -22.98 8.11
CA ILE A 285 -27.48 -22.65 6.70
C ILE A 285 -27.71 -21.14 6.62
N ALA A 286 -26.63 -20.36 6.46
CA ALA A 286 -26.72 -18.93 6.21
C ALA A 286 -27.63 -18.74 4.99
N LYS A 287 -28.81 -18.14 5.21
CA LYS A 287 -29.69 -17.76 4.11
C LYS A 287 -29.08 -16.53 3.44
N GLU A 288 -29.30 -16.36 2.13
CA GLU A 288 -28.99 -15.08 1.49
C GLU A 288 -29.64 -13.94 2.31
N ASN A 289 -28.82 -13.00 2.76
CA ASN A 289 -29.18 -11.84 3.59
C ASN A 289 -29.37 -12.06 5.11
N SER A 290 -28.99 -13.20 5.70
CA SER A 290 -28.91 -13.34 7.17
C SER A 290 -27.50 -13.01 7.69
N SER A 291 -27.40 -12.16 8.72
CA SER A 291 -26.13 -11.87 9.42
C SER A 291 -25.69 -13.02 10.32
N GLU A 292 -24.41 -13.36 10.28
CA GLU A 292 -23.74 -14.27 11.22
C GLU A 292 -23.50 -13.53 12.54
N VAL A 293 -23.96 -14.10 13.66
CA VAL A 293 -23.84 -13.47 14.99
C VAL A 293 -23.57 -14.53 16.06
N TYR A 294 -22.53 -14.30 16.86
CA TYR A 294 -22.24 -15.02 18.08
C TYR A 294 -22.13 -14.03 19.24
N ILE A 295 -22.75 -14.36 20.36
CA ILE A 295 -22.62 -13.60 21.60
C ILE A 295 -22.01 -14.53 22.65
N LYS A 296 -20.85 -14.15 23.17
CA LYS A 296 -20.11 -14.91 24.19
C LYS A 296 -19.95 -14.04 25.44
N SER A 297 -19.97 -14.68 26.61
CA SER A 297 -19.68 -14.02 27.90
C SER A 297 -18.16 -13.90 28.05
N ILE A 298 -17.63 -12.69 28.22
CA ILE A 298 -16.19 -12.44 28.46
C ILE A 298 -15.73 -13.21 29.70
N ARG A 299 -16.56 -13.19 30.74
CA ARG A 299 -16.31 -13.90 31.99
C ARG A 299 -16.18 -15.40 31.80
N ASP A 300 -16.99 -16.01 30.94
CA ASP A 300 -17.00 -17.47 30.77
C ASP A 300 -16.06 -17.97 29.68
N PHE A 301 -15.84 -17.15 28.67
CA PHE A 301 -15.22 -17.58 27.42
C PHE A 301 -13.73 -17.23 27.33
N LEU A 302 -13.30 -16.09 27.88
CA LEU A 302 -11.90 -15.66 27.78
C LEU A 302 -11.03 -16.21 28.93
N PRO A 303 -9.74 -16.46 28.67
CA PRO A 303 -8.81 -16.84 29.73
C PRO A 303 -8.53 -15.66 30.69
N PRO A 304 -8.08 -15.95 31.93
CA PRO A 304 -7.76 -14.93 32.95
C PRO A 304 -6.87 -13.79 32.46
N ALA A 305 -5.82 -14.10 31.69
CA ALA A 305 -4.89 -13.09 31.19
C ALA A 305 -5.57 -12.08 30.24
N SER A 306 -6.36 -12.57 29.28
CA SER A 306 -7.09 -11.73 28.33
C SER A 306 -8.14 -10.84 29.02
N LYS A 307 -8.81 -11.36 30.06
CA LYS A 307 -9.77 -10.59 30.88
C LYS A 307 -9.11 -9.37 31.55
N ILE A 308 -7.87 -9.52 32.00
CA ILE A 308 -7.11 -8.43 32.62
C ILE A 308 -6.61 -7.46 31.57
N LEU A 309 -6.03 -7.95 30.47
CA LEU A 309 -5.55 -7.09 29.39
C LEU A 309 -6.67 -6.22 28.81
N ILE A 310 -7.87 -6.76 28.60
CA ILE A 310 -9.04 -5.98 28.15
C ILE A 310 -9.39 -4.87 29.14
N LYS A 311 -9.38 -5.17 30.45
CA LYS A 311 -9.59 -4.16 31.50
C LYS A 311 -8.54 -3.05 31.39
N LEU A 312 -7.26 -3.41 31.32
CA LEU A 312 -6.13 -2.47 31.25
C LEU A 312 -6.21 -1.59 29.99
N ILE A 313 -6.51 -2.17 28.83
CA ILE A 313 -6.68 -1.44 27.57
C ILE A 313 -7.83 -0.43 27.67
N ILE A 314 -8.97 -0.83 28.25
CA ILE A 314 -10.13 0.05 28.40
C ILE A 314 -9.85 1.17 29.41
N GLU A 315 -9.19 0.88 30.52
CA GLU A 315 -8.79 1.90 31.49
C GLU A 315 -7.81 2.90 30.89
N GLU A 316 -6.80 2.43 30.15
CA GLU A 316 -5.85 3.29 29.43
C GLU A 316 -6.56 4.19 28.41
N LEU A 317 -7.55 3.65 27.69
CA LEU A 317 -8.36 4.41 26.77
C LEU A 317 -9.17 5.51 27.46
N ILE A 318 -9.87 5.18 28.55
CA ILE A 318 -10.78 6.09 29.26
C ILE A 318 -10.01 7.18 30.00
N TYR A 319 -8.92 6.83 30.70
CA TYR A 319 -8.25 7.74 31.62
C TYR A 319 -7.12 8.54 30.99
N ASN A 320 -6.45 8.01 29.96
CA ASN A 320 -5.27 8.63 29.37
C ASN A 320 -5.51 9.06 27.92
N VAL A 321 -5.95 8.14 27.05
CA VAL A 321 -5.91 8.38 25.60
C VAL A 321 -7.07 9.24 25.10
N ILE A 322 -8.30 8.94 25.48
CA ILE A 322 -9.48 9.73 25.07
C ILE A 322 -9.38 11.17 25.60
N PRO A 323 -9.12 11.42 26.90
CA PRO A 323 -9.05 12.78 27.43
C PRO A 323 -8.03 13.67 26.69
N MET A 324 -6.89 13.09 26.31
CA MET A 324 -5.84 13.80 25.57
C MET A 324 -6.15 14.03 24.09
N LYS A 325 -6.81 13.07 23.42
CA LYS A 325 -6.97 13.08 21.96
C LYS A 325 -8.33 13.56 21.47
N GLN A 326 -9.37 13.54 22.30
CA GLN A 326 -10.79 13.74 21.92
C GLN A 326 -11.10 14.98 21.07
N HIS A 327 -10.28 16.04 21.15
CA HIS A 327 -10.51 17.28 20.41
C HIS A 327 -10.05 17.22 18.95
N ASN A 328 -9.13 16.32 18.61
CA ASN A 328 -8.52 16.22 17.28
C ASN A 328 -8.89 14.91 16.56
N LEU A 329 -9.89 14.17 17.05
CA LEU A 329 -10.27 12.90 16.46
C LEU A 329 -11.07 13.11 15.18
N LYS A 330 -10.70 12.34 14.14
CA LYS A 330 -11.50 12.22 12.92
C LYS A 330 -12.87 11.62 13.26
N LYS A 331 -13.86 12.03 12.47
CA LYS A 331 -15.20 11.47 12.53
C LYS A 331 -15.27 10.21 11.67
N ILE A 332 -15.87 9.16 12.22
CA ILE A 332 -16.20 7.92 11.53
C ILE A 332 -17.72 7.72 11.57
N GLY A 333 -18.28 7.18 10.49
CA GLY A 333 -19.70 6.88 10.40
C GLY A 333 -19.96 5.77 9.38
N PHE A 334 -21.22 5.37 9.26
CA PHE A 334 -21.61 4.42 8.23
C PHE A 334 -21.53 5.07 6.86
N ALA A 335 -21.04 4.32 5.88
CA ALA A 335 -20.89 4.77 4.51
C ALA A 335 -22.11 5.50 3.95
N ARG A 336 -23.32 4.97 4.15
CA ARG A 336 -24.54 5.59 3.65
C ARG A 336 -24.80 6.98 4.24
N GLU A 337 -24.42 7.21 5.50
CA GLU A 337 -24.57 8.50 6.18
C GLU A 337 -23.49 9.47 5.71
N THR A 338 -22.25 8.98 5.57
CA THR A 338 -21.10 9.77 5.12
C THR A 338 -21.23 10.16 3.64
N ILE A 339 -21.76 9.29 2.77
CA ILE A 339 -22.02 9.58 1.35
C ILE A 339 -22.98 10.76 1.18
N LYS A 340 -23.97 10.93 2.06
CA LYS A 340 -24.90 12.07 2.02
C LYS A 340 -24.22 13.42 2.26
N LEU A 341 -23.00 13.42 2.81
CA LEU A 341 -22.20 14.62 3.08
C LEU A 341 -21.30 15.03 1.91
N LEU A 342 -21.32 14.30 0.79
CA LEU A 342 -20.59 14.63 -0.44
C LEU A 342 -21.18 15.86 -1.16
N GLY A 343 -21.08 17.04 -0.54
CA GLY A 343 -21.25 18.34 -1.19
C GLY A 343 -19.91 18.91 -1.65
N ALA A 344 -19.91 19.68 -2.74
CA ALA A 344 -18.78 20.20 -3.52
C ALA A 344 -17.48 20.44 -2.72
N GLY A 345 -16.64 19.41 -2.66
CA GLY A 345 -15.32 19.46 -2.02
C GLY A 345 -14.22 19.46 -3.07
N ASN A 346 -13.27 20.38 -2.90
CA ASN A 346 -12.09 20.53 -3.74
C ASN A 346 -11.19 19.29 -3.71
N GLU A 347 -10.49 19.06 -4.83
CA GLU A 347 -9.47 18.03 -5.00
C GLU A 347 -8.42 18.11 -3.88
N GLN A 348 -8.10 16.97 -3.26
CA GLN A 348 -6.97 16.88 -2.34
C GLN A 348 -5.65 17.02 -3.11
N VAL A 349 -4.76 17.79 -2.49
CA VAL A 349 -3.44 18.16 -2.97
C VAL A 349 -2.58 16.92 -3.24
N ALA A 350 -1.96 16.90 -4.41
CA ALA A 350 -1.07 15.82 -4.85
C ALA A 350 0.17 15.69 -3.96
N ASP A 351 0.62 14.45 -3.75
CA ASP A 351 1.92 14.13 -3.14
C ASP A 351 3.06 14.76 -3.95
N ASN A 352 3.90 15.55 -3.28
CA ASN A 352 5.06 16.25 -3.86
C ASN A 352 6.27 15.32 -4.07
N ASN A 353 6.08 14.19 -4.76
CA ASN A 353 7.20 13.37 -5.21
C ASN A 353 7.49 13.68 -6.69
N TYR A 354 8.73 14.08 -7.00
CA TYR A 354 9.20 14.41 -8.35
C TYR A 354 8.95 13.28 -9.37
N PHE A 355 9.09 12.02 -8.94
CA PHE A 355 8.80 10.85 -9.79
C PHE A 355 7.30 10.72 -10.10
N SER A 356 6.44 10.99 -9.11
CA SER A 356 4.98 10.99 -9.28
C SER A 356 4.52 12.13 -10.18
N GLN A 357 5.18 13.29 -10.11
CA GLN A 357 4.84 14.46 -10.93
C GLN A 357 5.15 14.24 -12.42
N THR A 358 6.35 13.74 -12.74
CA THR A 358 6.75 13.51 -14.15
C THR A 358 5.83 12.49 -14.83
N ASN A 359 5.48 11.40 -14.12
CA ASN A 359 4.54 10.40 -14.64
C ASN A 359 3.10 10.94 -14.74
N ARG A 360 2.69 11.81 -13.80
CA ARG A 360 1.38 12.47 -13.87
C ARG A 360 1.26 13.34 -15.12
N GLU A 361 2.20 14.26 -15.31
CA GLU A 361 2.21 15.17 -16.47
C GLU A 361 2.21 14.40 -17.80
N ALA A 362 2.98 13.30 -17.86
CA ALA A 362 3.02 12.41 -19.02
C ALA A 362 1.69 11.73 -19.34
N ASN A 363 1.01 11.23 -18.31
CA ASN A 363 -0.28 10.58 -18.49
C ASN A 363 -1.38 11.60 -18.84
N GLU A 364 -1.33 12.79 -18.25
CA GLU A 364 -2.23 13.91 -18.59
C GLU A 364 -2.04 14.35 -20.05
N GLU A 365 -0.79 14.57 -20.48
CA GLU A 365 -0.43 14.87 -21.86
C GLU A 365 -0.96 13.80 -22.82
N ARG A 366 -0.72 12.51 -22.50
CA ARG A 366 -1.23 11.40 -23.31
C ARG A 366 -2.75 11.42 -23.42
N LEU A 367 -3.46 11.57 -22.29
CA LEU A 367 -4.92 11.57 -22.27
C LEU A 367 -5.51 12.71 -23.09
N ASN A 368 -4.93 13.91 -22.99
CA ASN A 368 -5.37 15.08 -23.72
C ASN A 368 -5.12 14.94 -25.23
N ASN A 369 -4.15 14.12 -25.63
CA ASN A 369 -3.78 13.91 -27.03
C ASN A 369 -4.51 12.72 -27.71
N ILE A 370 -5.34 11.96 -26.99
CA ILE A 370 -6.16 10.89 -27.59
C ILE A 370 -7.30 11.50 -28.41
N ILE A 371 -7.44 11.07 -29.65
CA ILE A 371 -8.51 11.48 -30.56
C ILE A 371 -9.72 10.55 -30.37
N TYR A 372 -10.77 11.05 -29.75
CA TYR A 372 -12.05 10.36 -29.58
C TYR A 372 -12.99 10.61 -30.77
N PRO A 373 -13.95 9.71 -31.07
CA PRO A 373 -15.03 10.00 -32.02
C PRO A 373 -15.91 11.15 -31.50
N THR A 374 -16.60 11.87 -32.40
CA THR A 374 -17.23 13.20 -32.21
C THR A 374 -18.43 13.29 -31.24
N SER A 375 -18.44 12.50 -30.16
CA SER A 375 -19.41 12.58 -29.07
C SER A 375 -18.64 12.66 -27.76
N THR A 376 -18.28 13.86 -27.35
CA THR A 376 -17.73 14.13 -26.01
C THR A 376 -18.74 14.93 -25.20
N GLU A 377 -19.98 14.44 -25.08
CA GLU A 377 -20.87 14.98 -24.07
C GLU A 377 -20.29 14.65 -22.69
N LEU A 378 -20.15 15.68 -21.85
CA LEU A 378 -19.74 15.53 -20.46
C LEU A 378 -20.80 14.69 -19.74
N ILE A 379 -20.45 13.45 -19.39
CA ILE A 379 -21.32 12.64 -18.52
C ILE A 379 -21.35 13.31 -17.16
N LYS A 380 -22.54 13.70 -16.72
CA LYS A 380 -22.76 14.10 -15.33
C LYS A 380 -22.79 12.85 -14.47
N ILE A 381 -21.73 12.64 -13.71
CA ILE A 381 -21.60 11.53 -12.77
C ILE A 381 -22.13 11.99 -11.42
N ASP A 382 -23.12 11.27 -10.89
CA ASP A 382 -23.61 11.46 -9.53
C ASP A 382 -22.62 10.80 -8.55
N PRO A 383 -21.88 11.58 -7.73
CA PRO A 383 -20.87 11.03 -6.84
C PRO A 383 -21.45 10.00 -5.86
N ALA A 384 -22.69 10.17 -5.42
CA ALA A 384 -23.33 9.25 -4.48
C ALA A 384 -23.62 7.89 -5.13
N LYS A 385 -24.10 7.89 -6.38
CA LYS A 385 -24.31 6.65 -7.15
C LYS A 385 -22.99 5.98 -7.49
N ALA A 386 -21.98 6.76 -7.87
CA ALA A 386 -20.68 6.25 -8.25
C ALA A 386 -19.96 5.55 -7.07
N VAL A 387 -20.10 6.07 -5.85
CA VAL A 387 -19.53 5.44 -4.64
C VAL A 387 -20.34 4.21 -4.20
N ALA A 388 -21.66 4.24 -4.34
CA ALA A 388 -22.54 3.17 -3.85
C ALA A 388 -22.27 1.79 -4.49
N GLN A 389 -21.62 1.74 -5.66
CA GLN A 389 -21.23 0.46 -6.29
C GLN A 389 -19.98 -0.17 -5.67
N TYR A 390 -19.19 0.60 -4.90
CA TYR A 390 -17.92 0.16 -4.33
C TYR A 390 -17.97 0.01 -2.81
N VAL A 391 -19.06 0.44 -2.17
CA VAL A 391 -19.15 0.55 -0.73
C VAL A 391 -20.44 -0.07 -0.23
N GLU A 392 -20.32 -0.97 0.75
CA GLU A 392 -21.51 -1.55 1.37
C GLU A 392 -22.11 -0.58 2.40
N ALA A 393 -23.44 -0.58 2.53
CA ALA A 393 -24.13 0.33 3.45
C ALA A 393 -23.68 0.17 4.93
N GLY A 394 -23.17 -1.02 5.28
CA GLY A 394 -22.64 -1.36 6.60
C GLY A 394 -21.12 -1.21 6.74
N GLU A 395 -20.42 -0.53 5.84
CA GLU A 395 -18.99 -0.25 6.05
C GLU A 395 -18.80 1.02 6.88
N LEU A 396 -17.83 0.97 7.81
CA LEU A 396 -17.36 2.15 8.53
C LEU A 396 -16.35 2.90 7.67
N CYS A 397 -16.50 4.22 7.62
CA CYS A 397 -15.59 5.07 6.86
C CYS A 397 -15.53 6.47 7.43
N THR A 398 -14.41 7.12 7.17
CA THR A 398 -14.24 8.56 7.39
C THR A 398 -14.71 9.35 6.17
N GLU A 399 -15.02 10.63 6.37
CA GLU A 399 -15.40 11.52 5.28
C GLU A 399 -14.30 11.66 4.22
N ASP A 400 -13.03 11.69 4.64
CA ASP A 400 -11.87 11.73 3.75
C ASP A 400 -11.84 10.51 2.80
N GLU A 401 -12.11 9.32 3.32
CA GLU A 401 -12.09 8.07 2.54
C GLU A 401 -13.21 8.03 1.51
N VAL A 402 -14.42 8.41 1.91
CA VAL A 402 -15.56 8.47 0.98
C VAL A 402 -15.31 9.51 -0.12
N ARG A 403 -14.73 10.67 0.21
CA ARG A 403 -14.34 11.67 -0.79
C ARG A 403 -13.30 11.14 -1.78
N LYS A 404 -12.29 10.41 -1.30
CA LYS A 404 -11.28 9.77 -2.17
C LYS A 404 -11.91 8.74 -3.12
N ILE A 405 -12.80 7.89 -2.61
CA ILE A 405 -13.52 6.91 -3.44
C ILE A 405 -14.43 7.62 -4.43
N ALA A 406 -15.10 8.70 -4.05
CA ALA A 406 -15.95 9.47 -4.95
C ALA A 406 -15.17 10.05 -6.13
N LEU A 407 -14.03 10.70 -5.86
CA LEU A 407 -13.14 11.23 -6.89
C LEU A 407 -12.60 10.12 -7.80
N TRP A 408 -12.19 9.00 -7.22
CA TRP A 408 -11.71 7.85 -7.98
C TRP A 408 -12.82 7.25 -8.86
N SER A 409 -14.03 7.09 -8.32
CA SER A 409 -15.17 6.51 -9.02
C SER A 409 -15.61 7.36 -10.21
N GLN A 410 -15.61 8.68 -10.05
CA GLN A 410 -15.87 9.61 -11.15
C GLN A 410 -14.86 9.42 -12.29
N LYS A 411 -13.57 9.37 -11.95
CA LYS A 411 -12.49 9.13 -12.92
C LYS A 411 -12.63 7.76 -13.59
N GLU A 412 -13.05 6.72 -12.86
CA GLU A 412 -13.27 5.37 -13.41
C GLU A 412 -14.46 5.32 -14.36
N GLU A 413 -15.56 6.01 -14.06
CA GLU A 413 -16.70 6.13 -14.98
C GLU A 413 -16.32 6.90 -16.25
N MET A 414 -15.56 8.00 -16.11
CA MET A 414 -15.00 8.73 -17.25
C MET A 414 -14.10 7.84 -18.11
N ARG A 415 -13.22 7.04 -17.49
CA ARG A 415 -12.39 6.05 -18.17
C ARG A 415 -13.23 5.04 -18.93
N ARG A 416 -14.25 4.44 -18.30
CA ARG A 416 -15.15 3.46 -18.93
C ARG A 416 -15.85 4.04 -20.15
N HIS A 417 -16.34 5.27 -20.05
CA HIS A 417 -16.96 5.95 -21.17
C HIS A 417 -15.97 6.21 -22.31
N LYS A 418 -14.81 6.81 -22.03
CA LYS A 418 -13.73 7.04 -23.00
C LYS A 418 -13.31 5.76 -23.70
N GLN A 419 -13.15 4.67 -22.94
CA GLN A 419 -12.80 3.36 -23.48
C GLN A 419 -13.92 2.78 -24.37
N LYS A 420 -15.18 2.96 -23.99
CA LYS A 420 -16.32 2.54 -24.80
C LYS A 420 -16.36 3.28 -26.14
N LEU A 421 -16.18 4.61 -26.13
CA LEU A 421 -16.12 5.41 -27.37
C LEU A 421 -15.04 4.89 -28.33
N LEU A 422 -13.84 4.58 -27.81
CA LEU A 422 -12.77 3.99 -28.62
C LEU A 422 -13.13 2.60 -29.13
N ASN A 423 -13.65 1.72 -28.27
CA ASN A 423 -14.03 0.36 -28.67
C ASN A 423 -15.13 0.36 -29.75
N ASP A 424 -16.15 1.22 -29.59
CA ASP A 424 -17.25 1.35 -30.54
C ASP A 424 -16.78 1.93 -31.88
N ALA A 425 -15.78 2.82 -31.86
CA ALA A 425 -15.19 3.38 -33.07
C ALA A 425 -14.22 2.43 -33.80
N TYR A 426 -13.61 1.47 -33.10
CA TYR A 426 -12.59 0.53 -33.62
C TYR A 426 -13.22 -0.84 -33.92
N THR A 427 -14.21 -0.88 -34.81
CA THR A 427 -14.77 -2.16 -35.29
C THR A 427 -13.74 -2.91 -36.13
N ARG A 428 -13.88 -4.24 -36.24
CA ARG A 428 -12.98 -5.07 -37.05
C ARG A 428 -12.99 -4.64 -38.52
N GLU A 429 -14.15 -4.28 -39.03
CA GLU A 429 -14.36 -3.81 -40.41
C GLU A 429 -13.64 -2.48 -40.65
N ARG A 430 -13.76 -1.52 -39.72
CA ARG A 430 -13.06 -0.24 -39.82
C ARG A 430 -11.55 -0.42 -39.70
N MET A 431 -11.09 -1.23 -38.74
CA MET A 431 -9.65 -1.50 -38.58
C MET A 431 -9.03 -2.10 -39.85
N ARG A 432 -9.78 -2.91 -40.60
CA ARG A 432 -9.35 -3.43 -41.91
C ARG A 432 -9.34 -2.35 -42.99
N ALA A 433 -10.39 -1.54 -43.09
CA ALA A 433 -10.45 -0.44 -44.05
C ALA A 433 -9.31 0.56 -43.82
N ASP A 434 -9.02 0.89 -42.56
CA ASP A 434 -7.92 1.77 -42.18
C ASP A 434 -6.54 1.15 -42.49
N GLU A 435 -6.38 -0.18 -42.45
CA GLU A 435 -5.14 -0.84 -42.90
C GLU A 435 -4.94 -0.68 -44.41
N GLU A 436 -6.01 -0.79 -45.20
CA GLU A 436 -5.99 -0.54 -46.65
C GLU A 436 -5.67 0.92 -46.96
N GLU A 437 -6.27 1.86 -46.23
CA GLU A 437 -5.98 3.28 -46.32
C GLU A 437 -4.53 3.58 -45.92
N LEU A 438 -4.01 2.96 -44.85
CA LEU A 438 -2.62 3.12 -44.44
C LEU A 438 -1.67 2.65 -45.55
N ASN A 439 -1.97 1.53 -46.22
CA ASN A 439 -1.18 1.05 -47.33
C ASN A 439 -1.10 2.08 -48.47
N LYS A 440 -2.23 2.72 -48.79
CA LYS A 440 -2.25 3.81 -49.77
C LYS A 440 -1.37 4.98 -49.32
N VAL A 441 -1.51 5.44 -48.08
CA VAL A 441 -0.69 6.54 -47.53
C VAL A 441 0.81 6.20 -47.56
N LEU A 442 1.18 4.97 -47.20
CA LEU A 442 2.56 4.50 -47.25
C LEU A 442 3.09 4.47 -48.70
N PHE A 443 2.26 4.02 -49.65
CA PHE A 443 2.63 3.94 -51.06
C PHE A 443 2.78 5.31 -51.71
N ASP A 444 1.85 6.22 -51.45
CA ASP A 444 1.87 7.60 -51.96
C ASP A 444 3.12 8.37 -51.47
N ASN A 445 3.70 7.95 -50.33
CA ASN A 445 4.89 8.55 -49.71
C ASN A 445 6.12 7.61 -49.71
N ILE A 446 6.16 6.63 -50.62
CA ILE A 446 7.13 5.52 -50.57
C ILE A 446 8.59 5.95 -50.73
N GLU A 447 8.87 7.03 -51.46
CA GLU A 447 10.23 7.55 -51.61
C GLU A 447 10.79 8.08 -50.28
N ASN A 448 9.96 8.69 -49.44
CA ASN A 448 10.36 9.13 -48.09
C ASN A 448 10.65 7.91 -47.20
N LEU A 449 9.82 6.88 -47.30
CA LEU A 449 10.03 5.60 -46.60
C LEU A 449 11.36 4.96 -47.01
N TYR A 450 11.65 4.91 -48.31
CA TYR A 450 12.90 4.35 -48.83
C TYR A 450 14.13 5.12 -48.38
N GLU A 451 14.07 6.46 -48.39
CA GLU A 451 15.16 7.30 -47.89
C GLU A 451 15.55 6.92 -46.45
N VAL A 452 14.56 6.62 -45.61
CA VAL A 452 14.76 6.25 -44.20
C VAL A 452 15.27 4.80 -44.08
N ILE A 453 14.52 3.81 -44.58
CA ILE A 453 14.82 2.40 -44.32
C ILE A 453 16.08 1.90 -45.05
N PHE A 454 16.43 2.49 -46.19
CA PHE A 454 17.64 2.14 -46.95
C PHE A 454 18.83 3.05 -46.64
N SER A 455 18.73 3.95 -45.65
CA SER A 455 19.84 4.82 -45.26
C SER A 455 21.04 4.05 -44.71
N ALA A 456 20.82 2.85 -44.16
CA ALA A 456 21.86 1.97 -43.63
C ALA A 456 21.48 0.48 -43.63
N ASP A 457 22.42 -0.39 -43.24
CA ASP A 457 22.14 -1.83 -43.06
C ASP A 457 21.34 -2.09 -41.78
N THR A 458 21.56 -1.28 -40.74
CA THR A 458 20.71 -1.24 -39.55
C THR A 458 20.28 0.20 -39.29
N VAL A 459 18.98 0.41 -39.11
CA VAL A 459 18.41 1.74 -38.88
C VAL A 459 17.79 1.80 -37.50
N TYR A 460 18.26 2.76 -36.70
CA TYR A 460 17.71 3.12 -35.41
C TYR A 460 16.91 4.41 -35.52
N MET A 461 15.93 4.61 -34.64
CA MET A 461 15.07 5.79 -34.62
C MET A 461 14.87 6.30 -33.20
N CYS A 462 14.78 7.62 -33.07
CA CYS A 462 14.28 8.28 -31.87
C CYS A 462 13.40 9.49 -32.22
N ILE A 463 12.53 9.86 -31.27
CA ILE A 463 11.75 11.08 -31.31
C ILE A 463 12.36 12.06 -30.31
N GLU A 464 12.92 13.16 -30.79
CA GLU A 464 13.67 14.15 -29.99
C GLU A 464 12.79 14.83 -28.94
N ASP A 465 11.55 15.15 -29.31
CA ASP A 465 10.57 15.86 -28.48
C ASP A 465 9.68 14.91 -27.66
N GLU A 466 9.93 13.59 -27.68
CA GLU A 466 9.22 12.61 -26.87
C GLU A 466 10.21 11.75 -26.07
N LYS A 467 10.25 12.00 -24.76
CA LYS A 467 11.01 11.15 -23.84
C LYS A 467 10.24 9.87 -23.60
N ALA A 468 10.92 8.71 -23.55
CA ALA A 468 10.26 7.49 -23.10
C ALA A 468 9.95 7.60 -21.60
N LYS A 469 8.71 7.26 -21.23
CA LYS A 469 8.20 7.40 -19.86
C LYS A 469 7.64 6.08 -19.30
N CYS A 470 8.05 4.94 -19.86
CA CYS A 470 7.61 3.63 -19.40
C CYS A 470 8.40 3.14 -18.18
N PHE A 471 7.80 2.22 -17.42
CA PHE A 471 8.39 1.71 -16.18
C PHE A 471 9.70 0.94 -16.46
N GLY A 472 10.79 1.35 -15.80
CA GLY A 472 12.10 0.73 -15.93
C GLY A 472 12.92 1.20 -17.14
N ALA A 473 12.40 2.09 -17.99
CA ALA A 473 13.22 2.74 -19.00
C ALA A 473 14.11 3.80 -18.35
N PRO A 474 15.40 3.88 -18.73
CA PRO A 474 16.26 4.98 -18.30
C PRO A 474 15.67 6.32 -18.75
N ALA A 475 15.74 7.33 -17.88
CA ALA A 475 15.29 8.68 -18.22
C ALA A 475 16.08 9.20 -19.43
N GLY A 476 15.43 9.37 -20.58
CA GLY A 476 16.11 9.81 -21.79
C GLY A 476 15.31 9.64 -23.08
N ILE A 477 15.98 9.98 -24.18
CA ILE A 477 15.49 9.73 -25.54
C ILE A 477 15.59 8.22 -25.79
N ALA A 478 14.47 7.58 -26.11
CA ALA A 478 14.50 6.18 -26.48
C ALA A 478 14.93 6.00 -27.93
N ILE A 479 15.89 5.10 -28.14
CA ILE A 479 16.41 4.74 -29.45
C ILE A 479 16.01 3.30 -29.73
N PHE A 480 15.19 3.07 -30.76
CA PHE A 480 14.71 1.75 -31.16
C PHE A 480 15.25 1.35 -32.53
N GLN A 481 15.60 0.08 -32.68
CA GLN A 481 15.91 -0.47 -34.00
C GLN A 481 14.60 -0.69 -34.78
N ILE A 482 14.44 0.03 -35.88
CA ILE A 482 13.22 -0.02 -36.70
C ILE A 482 13.39 -0.89 -37.96
N PHE A 483 14.62 -1.13 -38.40
CA PHE A 483 14.91 -1.90 -39.61
C PHE A 483 16.28 -2.61 -39.54
N ASP A 484 16.36 -3.79 -40.18
CA ASP A 484 17.58 -4.59 -40.30
C ASP A 484 17.65 -5.31 -41.66
N ALA A 485 18.60 -4.91 -42.50
CA ALA A 485 18.83 -5.51 -43.80
C ALA A 485 19.29 -6.98 -43.71
N SER A 486 19.90 -7.41 -42.60
CA SER A 486 20.34 -8.80 -42.41
C SER A 486 19.17 -9.77 -42.28
N LEU A 487 17.98 -9.26 -41.90
CA LEU A 487 16.73 -9.99 -41.80
C LEU A 487 16.00 -10.13 -43.14
N PHE A 488 16.66 -9.85 -44.27
CA PHE A 488 16.20 -10.15 -45.62
C PHE A 488 16.24 -11.67 -45.92
N LYS A 489 15.56 -12.44 -45.07
CA LYS A 489 15.41 -13.89 -45.13
C LYS A 489 13.97 -14.16 -44.67
N SER A 490 13.11 -14.54 -45.63
CA SER A 490 11.65 -14.74 -45.52
C SER A 490 11.04 -14.60 -44.10
N SER A 491 10.39 -13.48 -43.83
CA SER A 491 9.66 -13.25 -42.58
C SER A 491 8.20 -12.81 -42.84
N TYR A 492 7.29 -13.27 -41.98
CA TYR A 492 5.87 -12.89 -41.98
C TYR A 492 5.70 -11.49 -41.40
N SER A 493 4.86 -10.63 -41.98
CA SER A 493 4.56 -9.28 -41.48
C SER A 493 3.07 -9.08 -41.21
N GLN A 494 2.71 -8.15 -40.33
CA GLN A 494 1.31 -7.90 -39.92
C GLN A 494 0.51 -7.21 -41.04
N GLN A 495 1.20 -6.33 -41.78
CA GLN A 495 0.76 -5.68 -43.01
C GLN A 495 1.86 -5.83 -44.06
N TYR A 496 1.51 -5.89 -45.34
CA TYR A 496 2.46 -5.79 -46.44
C TYR A 496 2.20 -4.50 -47.20
N LEU A 497 3.27 -3.79 -47.53
CA LEU A 497 3.24 -2.67 -48.44
C LEU A 497 3.04 -3.21 -49.86
N THR A 498 1.93 -2.85 -50.49
CA THR A 498 1.51 -3.40 -51.79
C THR A 498 1.02 -2.32 -52.74
N ASN A 499 1.26 -2.52 -54.04
CA ASN A 499 0.70 -1.66 -55.11
C ASN A 499 -0.81 -1.86 -55.29
N TYR A 500 -1.34 -2.97 -54.78
CA TYR A 500 -2.77 -3.23 -54.71
C TYR A 500 -3.28 -2.68 -53.39
N HIS A 501 -4.16 -1.69 -53.42
CA HIS A 501 -4.76 -1.06 -52.23
C HIS A 501 -5.70 -1.99 -51.43
N ILE A 502 -5.64 -3.31 -51.65
CA ILE A 502 -6.52 -4.32 -51.05
C ILE A 502 -5.64 -5.37 -50.38
N ASN A 503 -5.74 -5.45 -49.05
CA ASN A 503 -4.96 -6.39 -48.24
C ASN A 503 -5.69 -7.74 -48.14
N LYS A 504 -6.03 -8.36 -49.30
CA LYS A 504 -6.74 -9.65 -49.38
C LYS A 504 -5.89 -10.87 -48.95
N PHE A 505 -4.66 -10.64 -48.49
CA PHE A 505 -3.63 -11.67 -48.28
C PHE A 505 -3.75 -12.47 -46.97
N ARG A 506 -4.78 -12.24 -46.14
CA ARG A 506 -4.97 -13.04 -44.91
C ARG A 506 -5.69 -14.38 -45.12
N ASP A 507 -6.40 -14.55 -46.24
CA ASP A 507 -7.24 -15.75 -46.46
C ASP A 507 -6.63 -16.78 -47.43
N MET A 508 -5.53 -16.47 -48.13
CA MET A 508 -4.82 -17.42 -48.99
C MET A 508 -3.32 -17.16 -49.00
N SER A 509 -2.55 -18.24 -49.09
CA SER A 509 -1.08 -18.38 -49.09
C SER A 509 -0.33 -17.64 -50.21
N HIS A 510 -0.71 -16.40 -50.54
CA HIS A 510 -0.09 -15.57 -51.56
C HIS A 510 0.89 -14.58 -50.92
N VAL A 511 2.14 -14.65 -51.36
CA VAL A 511 3.18 -13.65 -51.02
C VAL A 511 2.89 -12.41 -51.87
N ALA A 512 2.82 -11.23 -51.25
CA ALA A 512 2.72 -9.96 -51.97
C ALA A 512 3.82 -9.85 -53.04
N ASN A 513 3.56 -9.23 -54.20
CA ASN A 513 4.56 -9.04 -55.25
C ASN A 513 5.64 -8.02 -54.84
N CYS A 514 6.79 -8.05 -55.52
CA CYS A 514 7.85 -7.07 -55.34
C CYS A 514 7.30 -5.65 -55.60
N ILE A 515 7.34 -4.77 -54.61
CA ILE A 515 6.68 -3.46 -54.72
C ILE A 515 7.26 -2.56 -55.82
N VAL A 516 8.53 -2.75 -56.18
CA VAL A 516 9.22 -1.92 -57.19
C VAL A 516 9.01 -2.41 -58.62
N CYS A 517 8.93 -3.73 -58.84
CA CYS A 517 8.91 -4.30 -60.20
C CYS A 517 7.81 -5.35 -60.43
N ASP A 518 6.90 -5.49 -59.47
CA ASP A 518 5.70 -6.35 -59.47
C ASP A 518 5.95 -7.83 -59.79
N CYS A 519 7.18 -8.34 -59.61
CA CYS A 519 7.46 -9.74 -59.83
C CYS A 519 7.02 -10.61 -58.64
N GLU A 520 6.69 -11.86 -58.93
CA GLU A 520 6.34 -12.87 -57.94
C GLU A 520 7.53 -13.27 -57.05
N ASN A 521 7.25 -13.86 -55.88
CA ASN A 521 8.21 -14.39 -54.90
C ASN A 521 9.27 -13.39 -54.35
N PRO A 522 8.88 -12.19 -53.87
CA PRO A 522 9.82 -11.33 -53.17
C PRO A 522 10.15 -11.85 -51.77
N VAL A 523 11.20 -11.27 -51.19
CA VAL A 523 11.54 -11.43 -49.78
C VAL A 523 11.07 -10.19 -49.03
N ASN A 524 10.51 -10.40 -47.84
CA ASN A 524 9.99 -9.32 -47.01
C ASN A 524 11.07 -8.76 -46.08
N LEU A 525 11.17 -7.44 -46.03
CA LEU A 525 11.85 -6.72 -44.96
C LEU A 525 10.82 -6.21 -43.96
N GLN A 526 11.14 -6.27 -42.67
CA GLN A 526 10.24 -5.75 -41.64
C GLN A 526 10.67 -4.34 -41.22
N LEU A 527 9.74 -3.39 -41.36
CA LEU A 527 9.78 -2.11 -40.68
C LEU A 527 8.94 -2.20 -39.41
N LYS A 528 9.54 -1.88 -38.27
CA LYS A 528 8.84 -1.80 -36.98
C LYS A 528 8.45 -0.35 -36.70
N VAL A 529 7.20 -0.16 -36.31
CA VAL A 529 6.62 1.13 -35.94
C VAL A 529 6.12 1.07 -34.49
N PHE A 530 6.53 2.02 -33.68
CA PHE A 530 6.26 2.08 -32.25
C PHE A 530 5.29 3.19 -31.85
N THR A 531 5.08 4.21 -32.68
CA THR A 531 4.10 5.28 -32.44
C THR A 531 3.66 5.98 -33.73
N TYR A 532 2.47 6.59 -33.74
CA TYR A 532 1.96 7.37 -34.85
C TYR A 532 2.89 8.53 -35.26
N LYS A 533 3.65 9.09 -34.31
CA LYS A 533 4.62 10.17 -34.59
C LYS A 533 5.76 9.70 -35.48
N GLU A 534 6.19 8.44 -35.33
CA GLU A 534 7.20 7.84 -36.22
C GLU A 534 6.66 7.73 -37.65
N LEU A 535 5.43 7.25 -37.82
CA LEU A 535 4.78 7.20 -39.14
C LEU A 535 4.68 8.59 -39.77
N CYS A 536 4.19 9.58 -39.02
CA CYS A 536 4.08 10.96 -39.50
C CYS A 536 5.44 11.52 -39.91
N GLY A 537 6.48 11.32 -39.09
CA GLY A 537 7.83 11.83 -39.37
C GLY A 537 8.50 11.15 -40.56
N ILE A 538 8.40 9.81 -40.67
CA ILE A 538 8.95 9.05 -41.80
C ILE A 538 8.27 9.47 -43.10
N LEU A 539 6.94 9.55 -43.11
CA LEU A 539 6.17 9.82 -44.32
C LEU A 539 6.10 11.32 -44.64
N ARG A 540 6.49 12.19 -43.70
CA ARG A 540 6.39 13.66 -43.76
C ARG A 540 4.95 14.15 -43.94
N ILE A 541 4.04 13.53 -43.20
CA ILE A 541 2.60 13.84 -43.21
C ILE A 541 2.13 14.33 -41.85
N LYS A 542 0.96 14.99 -41.83
CA LYS A 542 0.27 15.38 -40.59
C LYS A 542 -0.52 14.21 -40.02
N ARG A 543 -0.83 14.26 -38.72
CA ARG A 543 -1.56 13.20 -38.00
C ARG A 543 -2.93 12.91 -38.61
N GLU A 544 -3.63 13.94 -39.08
CA GLU A 544 -4.97 13.83 -39.66
C GLU A 544 -4.97 13.09 -41.00
N GLN A 545 -3.80 12.95 -41.64
CA GLN A 545 -3.63 12.22 -42.89
C GLN A 545 -3.37 10.72 -42.66
N LEU A 546 -3.18 10.29 -41.40
CA LEU A 546 -3.18 8.87 -41.06
C LEU A 546 -4.62 8.37 -40.93
N PRO A 547 -4.89 7.09 -41.25
CA PRO A 547 -6.20 6.49 -40.98
C PRO A 547 -6.51 6.52 -39.49
N TYR A 548 -7.79 6.68 -39.16
CA TYR A 548 -8.24 6.99 -37.80
C TYR A 548 -7.64 6.09 -36.71
N THR A 549 -7.66 4.77 -36.91
CA THR A 549 -7.16 3.78 -35.93
C THR A 549 -5.64 3.77 -35.77
N PHE A 550 -4.90 4.46 -36.64
CA PHE A 550 -3.45 4.68 -36.51
C PHE A 550 -3.12 6.05 -35.90
N GLN A 551 -4.07 6.98 -35.85
CA GLN A 551 -3.82 8.32 -35.30
C GLN A 551 -3.51 8.29 -33.80
N ASN A 552 -3.98 7.28 -33.05
CA ASN A 552 -3.75 7.13 -31.62
C ASN A 552 -2.71 6.07 -31.26
N TYR A 553 -2.14 5.37 -32.25
CA TYR A 553 -1.30 4.20 -32.01
C TYR A 553 0.02 4.57 -31.29
N ILE A 554 0.24 3.94 -30.14
CA ILE A 554 1.45 4.07 -29.29
C ILE A 554 1.76 2.70 -28.66
N SER A 555 3.00 2.21 -28.77
CA SER A 555 3.46 0.98 -28.13
C SER A 555 3.74 1.16 -26.62
N ASN A 556 3.86 0.04 -25.89
CA ASN A 556 4.18 0.03 -24.47
C ASN A 556 5.50 0.73 -24.12
N TYR A 557 6.42 0.84 -25.08
CA TYR A 557 7.70 1.51 -24.88
C TYR A 557 7.56 3.03 -24.71
N TYR A 558 6.53 3.63 -25.29
CA TYR A 558 6.21 5.06 -25.18
C TYR A 558 5.05 5.33 -24.21
N MET A 559 4.34 4.29 -23.75
CA MET A 559 3.23 4.45 -22.83
C MET A 559 3.75 4.80 -21.42
N PRO A 560 3.32 5.94 -20.83
CA PRO A 560 3.72 6.30 -19.48
C PRO A 560 3.26 5.26 -18.46
N TYR A 561 4.04 5.09 -17.39
CA TYR A 561 3.59 4.27 -16.28
C TYR A 561 2.35 4.91 -15.63
N CYS A 562 1.23 4.20 -15.65
CA CYS A 562 -0.01 4.63 -15.01
C CYS A 562 -0.22 3.98 -13.62
N GLY A 563 0.80 3.28 -13.08
CA GLY A 563 0.69 2.57 -11.81
C GLY A 563 0.39 1.08 -11.96
N ASN A 564 0.40 0.36 -10.84
CA ASN A 564 -0.15 -0.99 -10.70
C ASN A 564 -1.27 -0.96 -9.66
N THR A 565 -2.17 -1.95 -9.70
CA THR A 565 -3.34 -2.07 -8.81
C THR A 565 -2.98 -2.23 -7.32
N ILE A 566 -1.69 -2.33 -6.99
CA ILE A 566 -1.17 -2.58 -5.64
C ILE A 566 -0.88 -1.28 -4.88
N LEU A 567 -0.66 -0.14 -5.55
CA LEU A 567 -0.11 1.07 -4.94
C LEU A 567 -1.14 2.17 -4.57
N ASP A 568 -2.42 1.84 -4.42
CA ASP A 568 -3.53 2.69 -3.92
C ASP A 568 -3.80 4.05 -4.61
N ASN A 569 -2.90 4.55 -5.47
CA ASN A 569 -2.87 5.93 -6.00
C ASN A 569 -2.85 6.00 -7.54
N VAL A 570 -3.62 5.15 -8.22
CA VAL A 570 -3.76 5.24 -9.68
C VAL A 570 -4.97 6.08 -10.05
N ASN A 571 -4.77 7.16 -10.81
CA ASN A 571 -5.86 7.82 -11.53
C ASN A 571 -6.37 6.86 -12.60
N PRO A 572 -7.60 6.33 -12.49
CA PRO A 572 -8.09 5.29 -13.39
C PRO A 572 -8.19 5.76 -14.84
N GLU A 573 -8.38 7.06 -15.10
CA GLU A 573 -8.37 7.59 -16.47
C GLU A 573 -7.06 7.29 -17.21
N TYR A 574 -5.92 7.22 -16.49
CA TYR A 574 -4.63 6.89 -17.11
C TYR A 574 -4.58 5.47 -17.69
N MET A 575 -5.57 4.62 -17.41
CA MET A 575 -5.70 3.28 -17.96
C MET A 575 -6.50 3.22 -19.27
N VAL A 576 -6.97 4.35 -19.82
CA VAL A 576 -7.58 4.36 -21.17
C VAL A 576 -6.55 3.88 -22.19
N CYS A 577 -6.90 2.84 -22.93
CA CYS A 577 -6.02 2.16 -23.87
C CYS A 577 -6.61 2.18 -25.28
N ASP A 578 -5.81 2.66 -26.24
CA ASP A 578 -6.16 2.58 -27.65
C ASP A 578 -6.26 1.09 -28.10
N PRO A 579 -7.35 0.67 -28.76
CA PRO A 579 -7.53 -0.73 -29.13
C PRO A 579 -6.44 -1.28 -30.04
N ARG A 580 -5.87 -0.46 -30.94
CA ARG A 580 -4.77 -0.86 -31.83
C ARG A 580 -3.47 -1.03 -31.04
N SER A 581 -3.15 -0.12 -30.14
CA SER A 581 -2.06 -0.26 -29.17
C SER A 581 -2.17 -1.53 -28.32
N ARG A 582 -3.40 -1.93 -27.96
CA ARG A 582 -3.64 -3.16 -27.19
C ARG A 582 -3.32 -4.43 -27.99
N GLU A 583 -3.62 -4.44 -29.29
CA GLU A 583 -3.31 -5.53 -30.21
C GLU A 583 -1.80 -5.59 -30.53
N HIS A 584 -1.19 -4.42 -30.74
CA HIS A 584 0.21 -4.27 -31.15
C HIS A 584 1.06 -3.61 -30.06
N ARG A 585 1.13 -4.26 -28.89
CA ARG A 585 1.76 -3.67 -27.68
C ARG A 585 3.24 -3.35 -27.82
N ASN A 586 3.97 -4.09 -28.66
CA ASN A 586 5.41 -3.95 -28.80
C ASN A 586 5.80 -3.09 -30.00
N SER A 587 5.29 -3.45 -31.18
CA SER A 587 5.44 -2.69 -32.42
C SER A 587 4.40 -3.17 -33.44
N TYR A 588 4.11 -2.31 -34.40
CA TYR A 588 3.33 -2.61 -35.59
C TYR A 588 4.32 -2.90 -36.72
N SER A 589 4.19 -4.05 -37.36
CA SER A 589 5.18 -4.55 -38.34
C SER A 589 4.66 -4.42 -39.77
N ILE A 590 5.35 -3.61 -40.57
CA ILE A 590 5.08 -3.39 -42.00
C ILE A 590 6.12 -4.15 -42.82
N GLY A 591 5.66 -5.09 -43.63
CA GLY A 591 6.47 -5.85 -44.57
C GLY A 591 6.70 -5.07 -45.86
N VAL A 592 7.95 -4.94 -46.29
CA VAL A 592 8.33 -4.33 -47.56
C VAL A 592 8.79 -5.44 -48.51
N PRO A 593 7.92 -5.91 -49.43
CA PRO A 593 8.24 -7.02 -50.32
C PRO A 593 9.16 -6.57 -51.45
N LEU A 594 10.38 -7.11 -51.51
CA LEU A 594 11.36 -6.80 -52.53
C LEU A 594 12.07 -8.05 -53.05
N ASN A 595 12.35 -8.09 -54.36
CA ASN A 595 13.33 -9.03 -54.88
C ASN A 595 14.76 -8.51 -54.64
N LYS A 596 15.75 -9.41 -54.73
CA LYS A 596 17.17 -9.10 -54.50
C LYS A 596 17.71 -7.97 -55.39
N ARG A 597 17.23 -7.88 -56.64
CA ARG A 597 17.66 -6.84 -57.59
C ARG A 597 17.17 -5.46 -57.18
N CYS A 598 15.90 -5.35 -56.80
CA CYS A 598 15.27 -4.10 -56.37
C CYS A 598 15.83 -3.65 -55.01
N PHE A 599 16.04 -4.59 -54.09
CA PHE A 599 16.75 -4.35 -52.84
C PHE A 599 18.12 -3.70 -53.08
N ASN A 600 18.96 -4.31 -53.92
CA ASN A 600 20.28 -3.79 -54.25
C ASN A 600 20.22 -2.41 -54.95
N LYS A 601 19.19 -2.17 -55.77
CA LYS A 601 18.99 -0.87 -56.44
C LYS A 601 18.65 0.23 -55.43
N LEU A 602 17.74 -0.03 -54.50
CA LEU A 602 17.36 0.92 -53.45
C LEU A 602 18.53 1.15 -52.48
N ARG A 603 19.21 0.08 -52.06
CA ARG A 603 20.44 0.19 -51.26
C ARG A 603 21.48 1.06 -51.96
N LYS A 604 21.77 0.83 -53.25
CA LYS A 604 22.72 1.68 -54.00
C LYS A 604 22.29 3.15 -54.08
N LYS A 605 20.97 3.44 -54.08
CA LYS A 605 20.43 4.81 -54.19
C LYS A 605 20.50 5.57 -52.87
N TYR A 606 20.16 4.95 -51.74
CA TYR A 606 19.95 5.65 -50.46
C TYR A 606 20.95 5.33 -49.36
N TRP A 607 21.73 4.25 -49.50
CA TRP A 607 22.64 3.81 -48.46
C TRP A 607 23.75 4.83 -48.23
N LYS A 608 23.91 5.24 -46.98
CA LYS A 608 24.91 6.22 -46.52
C LYS A 608 25.86 5.63 -45.48
N TYR A 609 25.36 4.74 -44.63
CA TYR A 609 26.08 4.26 -43.44
C TYR A 609 25.88 2.76 -43.21
N GLU A 610 26.76 2.10 -42.45
CA GLU A 610 26.49 0.72 -41.97
C GLU A 610 25.36 0.70 -40.92
N LYS A 611 25.40 1.66 -39.99
CA LYS A 611 24.34 1.93 -39.02
C LYS A 611 23.93 3.40 -39.08
N SER A 612 22.64 3.67 -39.05
CA SER A 612 22.09 5.03 -39.03
C SER A 612 21.18 5.27 -37.83
N LEU A 613 21.13 6.51 -37.38
CA LEU A 613 20.14 7.01 -36.42
C LEU A 613 19.29 8.05 -37.12
N VAL A 614 17.99 7.81 -37.12
CA VAL A 614 16.96 8.71 -37.64
C VAL A 614 16.36 9.45 -36.46
N THR A 615 16.53 10.76 -36.42
CA THR A 615 15.97 11.61 -35.37
C THR A 615 14.78 12.38 -35.92
N ILE A 616 13.59 12.14 -35.35
CA ILE A 616 12.37 12.87 -35.68
C ILE A 616 12.15 13.94 -34.62
N ASN A 617 11.92 15.18 -35.03
CA ASN A 617 11.32 16.20 -34.17
C ASN A 617 9.88 16.41 -34.65
N TYR A 618 8.92 15.85 -33.93
CA TYR A 618 7.53 15.85 -34.36
C TYR A 618 6.94 17.26 -34.33
N GLY A 619 7.17 18.02 -33.26
CA GLY A 619 6.70 19.40 -33.10
C GLY A 619 7.25 20.38 -34.13
N LYS A 620 8.50 20.18 -34.60
CA LYS A 620 9.10 21.00 -35.68
C LYS A 620 8.87 20.42 -37.08
N GLY A 621 8.36 19.19 -37.19
CA GLY A 621 8.17 18.50 -38.47
C GLY A 621 9.49 18.22 -39.22
N THR A 622 10.60 17.99 -38.50
CA THR A 622 11.92 17.76 -39.09
C THR A 622 12.40 16.34 -38.89
N LEU A 623 13.15 15.81 -39.85
CA LEU A 623 13.80 14.50 -39.80
C LEU A 623 15.26 14.63 -40.20
N THR A 624 16.16 14.07 -39.41
CA THR A 624 17.60 14.00 -39.72
C THR A 624 18.07 12.55 -39.73
N ILE A 625 18.99 12.23 -40.63
CA ILE A 625 19.62 10.91 -40.75
C ILE A 625 21.12 11.08 -40.59
N GLN A 626 21.69 10.42 -39.59
CA GLN A 626 23.12 10.51 -39.28
C GLN A 626 23.71 9.13 -39.02
N LYS A 627 25.05 9.04 -39.06
CA LYS A 627 25.77 7.82 -38.70
C LYS A 627 25.54 7.49 -37.22
N TYR A 628 25.21 6.24 -36.91
CA TYR A 628 25.09 5.74 -35.55
C TYR A 628 26.35 4.93 -35.18
N GLN A 629 26.90 5.19 -33.99
CA GLN A 629 28.14 4.58 -33.51
C GLN A 629 27.86 3.23 -32.84
#